data_AF-A0A9E3DLX8-F1
#
_entry.id   AF-A0A9E3DLX8-F1
#
_cell.length_a   1.000
_cell.length_b   1.000
_cell.length_c   1.000
_cell.angle_alpha   90.00
_cell.angle_beta   90.00
_cell.angle_gamma   90.00
#
_symmetry.space_group_name_H-M   'P 1'
#
loop_
_entity.id
_entity.type
_entity.pdbx_description
1 polymer ?
#
loop_
_entity_poly.entity_id
_entity_poly.type
_entity_poly.pdbx_seq_one_letter_code
_entity_poly.pdbx_strand_id
1 'polypeptide(L)'
;MHKGIDVALAGLTHSRRDLLALLGGAAALAAGPDLAQAQGEPTEASVLRDPDNPVLGNPDGDISIVEWFDFNCPYCRKLEPELRQVVQDDGKVRLVLKDWPILGPVSVLASRVALACKYQGKYDKAHDALIGVSSKLTEPRIYELIAGADVDVDRTKQDLAANAKAIDGMLARNNETAEGLGFQGTP
;
A
#
# COMPACT_ATOMS: atom_id res chain seq x y z
N MET A 1 -21.04 15.24 75.15
CA MET A 1 -21.83 16.25 75.90
C MET A 1 -20.97 17.49 76.08
N HIS A 2 -21.58 18.68 75.97
CA HIS A 2 -20.99 20.03 75.91
C HIS A 2 -20.60 20.46 74.48
N LYS A 3 -21.55 21.09 73.76
CA LYS A 3 -21.84 22.56 73.69
C LYS A 3 -20.77 23.22 72.81
N GLY A 4 -21.06 23.92 71.71
CA GLY A 4 -22.23 24.72 71.34
C GLY A 4 -21.78 26.16 71.11
N ILE A 5 -21.79 26.58 69.84
CA ILE A 5 -22.08 27.93 69.28
C ILE A 5 -21.21 29.11 69.75
N ASP A 6 -20.52 29.77 68.81
CA ASP A 6 -20.72 31.22 68.61
C ASP A 6 -20.26 31.73 67.23
N VAL A 7 -21.06 32.66 66.73
CA VAL A 7 -21.04 33.31 65.41
C VAL A 7 -20.15 34.57 65.46
N ALA A 8 -19.37 34.81 64.41
CA ALA A 8 -18.92 36.17 64.08
C ALA A 8 -18.72 36.32 62.57
N LEU A 9 -19.65 37.04 61.93
CA LEU A 9 -19.43 37.69 60.64
C LEU A 9 -18.39 38.81 60.83
N ALA A 10 -17.31 38.78 60.05
CA ALA A 10 -16.49 39.96 59.80
C ALA A 10 -16.18 40.00 58.30
N GLY A 11 -16.48 41.15 57.69
CA GLY A 11 -16.59 41.35 56.26
C GLY A 11 -15.30 41.09 55.48
N LEU A 12 -15.45 40.37 54.37
CA LEU A 12 -14.48 40.37 53.28
C LEU A 12 -15.01 41.27 52.19
N THR A 13 -14.39 42.46 52.13
CA THR A 13 -14.43 43.40 51.02
C THR A 13 -14.00 42.70 49.72
N HIS A 14 -14.96 42.22 48.93
CA HIS A 14 -14.66 41.74 47.58
C HIS A 14 -14.67 42.93 46.64
N SER A 15 -13.49 43.17 46.07
CA SER A 15 -13.20 44.20 45.09
C SER A 15 -14.04 43.99 43.83
N ARG A 16 -14.29 45.06 43.06
CA ARG A 16 -15.07 45.11 41.80
C ARG A 16 -14.50 44.24 40.66
N ARG A 17 -13.62 43.29 40.95
CA ARG A 17 -12.94 42.42 40.00
C ARG A 17 -13.55 41.02 39.89
N ASP A 18 -14.47 40.64 40.78
CA ASP A 18 -15.04 39.28 40.82
C ASP A 18 -16.44 39.15 40.17
N LEU A 19 -16.81 40.08 39.28
CA LEU A 19 -18.11 40.12 38.60
C LEU A 19 -17.98 40.09 37.08
N LEU A 20 -17.19 39.14 36.56
CA LEU A 20 -17.25 38.67 35.18
C LEU A 20 -17.16 37.14 35.17
N ALA A 21 -18.10 36.52 35.87
CA ALA A 21 -18.57 35.20 35.50
C ALA A 21 -19.67 35.36 34.43
N LEU A 22 -19.70 34.42 33.48
CA LEU A 22 -20.85 34.06 32.63
C LEU A 22 -21.06 34.85 31.33
N LEU A 23 -20.23 34.59 30.32
CA LEU A 23 -20.71 34.40 28.95
C LEU A 23 -19.85 33.33 28.23
N GLY A 24 -20.46 32.20 27.89
CA GLY A 24 -20.12 31.44 26.69
C GLY A 24 -19.03 30.38 26.79
N GLY A 25 -19.29 29.28 27.51
CA GLY A 25 -18.64 28.01 27.21
C GLY A 25 -19.12 27.44 25.86
N ALA A 26 -18.28 26.57 25.28
CA ALA A 26 -18.42 25.81 24.04
C ALA A 26 -17.84 26.43 22.75
N ALA A 27 -16.51 26.51 22.67
CA ALA A 27 -15.83 26.24 21.40
C ALA A 27 -15.31 24.79 21.49
N ALA A 28 -15.99 23.91 20.77
CA ALA A 28 -15.69 22.50 20.66
C ALA A 28 -14.27 22.27 20.14
N LEU A 29 -13.72 21.10 20.49
CA LEU A 29 -12.55 20.49 19.90
C LEU A 29 -12.57 20.62 18.36
N ALA A 30 -11.61 21.35 17.81
CA ALA A 30 -11.06 21.03 16.49
C ALA A 30 -9.66 20.47 16.72
N ALA A 31 -9.59 19.24 17.23
CA ALA A 31 -8.47 18.40 16.88
C ALA A 31 -8.54 18.20 15.35
N GLY A 32 -7.42 18.40 14.67
CA GLY A 32 -7.32 18.12 13.23
C GLY A 32 -7.72 16.67 12.91
N PRO A 33 -7.89 16.41 11.61
CA PRO A 33 -6.77 15.81 10.92
C PRO A 33 -6.48 16.58 9.65
N ASP A 34 -5.34 17.24 9.61
CA ASP A 34 -4.54 17.20 8.39
C ASP A 34 -3.16 16.64 8.75
N LEU A 35 -3.19 15.46 9.36
CA LEU A 35 -2.05 14.54 9.39
C LEU A 35 -2.17 13.52 8.25
N ALA A 36 -3.09 13.74 7.30
CA ALA A 36 -3.35 12.85 6.17
C ALA A 36 -2.65 13.28 4.88
N GLN A 37 -2.05 14.47 4.80
CA GLN A 37 -1.33 14.92 3.61
C GLN A 37 0.11 15.33 3.93
N ALA A 38 0.93 14.35 4.31
CA ALA A 38 2.38 14.45 4.21
C ALA A 38 2.95 13.41 3.22
N GLN A 39 2.15 12.99 2.25
CA GLN A 39 2.61 12.28 1.06
C GLN A 39 2.37 13.25 -0.10
N GLY A 40 3.45 13.75 -0.70
CA GLY A 40 3.34 14.65 -1.84
C GLY A 40 2.59 13.98 -2.99
N GLU A 41 1.91 14.78 -3.81
CA GLU A 41 1.26 14.32 -5.05
C GLU A 41 2.19 13.37 -5.83
N PRO A 42 1.67 12.24 -6.36
CA PRO A 42 2.45 11.34 -7.20
C PRO A 42 3.18 12.09 -8.31
N THR A 43 4.49 11.87 -8.41
CA THR A 43 5.30 12.43 -9.49
C THR A 43 5.31 11.47 -10.68
N GLU A 44 5.57 11.99 -11.89
CA GLU A 44 5.83 11.14 -13.05
C GLU A 44 6.94 10.11 -12.76
N ALA A 45 7.99 10.52 -12.06
CA ALA A 45 9.10 9.63 -11.73
C ALA A 45 8.70 8.49 -10.79
N SER A 46 7.88 8.75 -9.77
CA SER A 46 7.40 7.68 -8.85
C SER A 46 6.45 6.72 -9.55
N VAL A 47 5.67 7.21 -10.51
CA VAL A 47 4.77 6.38 -11.33
C VAL A 47 5.56 5.54 -12.35
N LEU A 48 6.40 6.18 -13.16
CA LEU A 48 7.02 5.56 -14.33
C LEU A 48 8.41 4.95 -14.09
N ARG A 49 9.18 5.46 -13.11
CA ARG A 49 10.64 5.25 -13.04
C ARG A 49 11.16 4.80 -11.67
N ASP A 50 10.32 4.25 -10.81
CA ASP A 50 10.80 3.54 -9.62
C ASP A 50 11.61 2.30 -10.06
N PRO A 51 12.94 2.26 -9.83
CA PRO A 51 13.81 1.21 -10.36
C PRO A 51 13.60 -0.15 -9.67
N ASP A 52 12.90 -0.18 -8.54
CA ASP A 52 12.63 -1.41 -7.82
C ASP A 52 11.50 -2.23 -8.43
N ASN A 53 10.59 -1.56 -9.17
CA ASN A 53 9.43 -2.18 -9.80
C ASN A 53 9.85 -3.00 -11.03
N PRO A 54 9.32 -4.22 -11.19
CA PRO A 54 9.60 -5.04 -12.36
C PRO A 54 9.14 -4.38 -13.66
N VAL A 55 9.93 -4.60 -14.72
CA VAL A 55 9.67 -4.13 -16.07
C VAL A 55 9.63 -5.33 -17.00
N LEU A 56 8.54 -5.48 -17.75
CA LEU A 56 8.36 -6.45 -18.83
C LEU A 56 8.31 -5.73 -20.19
N GLY A 57 8.33 -6.51 -21.28
CA GLY A 57 8.38 -5.97 -22.63
C GLY A 57 9.74 -5.38 -22.96
N ASN A 58 9.75 -4.21 -23.60
CA ASN A 58 10.98 -3.51 -23.97
C ASN A 58 11.36 -2.50 -22.86
N PRO A 59 12.47 -2.72 -22.11
CA PRO A 59 12.89 -1.79 -21.05
C PRO A 59 13.28 -0.40 -21.58
N ASP A 60 13.61 -0.29 -22.87
CA ASP A 60 13.93 0.95 -23.59
C ASP A 60 12.76 1.43 -24.48
N GLY A 61 11.55 0.97 -24.19
CA GLY A 61 10.34 1.31 -24.93
C GLY A 61 10.03 2.82 -24.97
N ASP A 62 9.47 3.28 -26.09
CA ASP A 62 9.08 4.68 -26.30
C ASP A 62 7.70 5.02 -25.69
N ILE A 63 6.92 4.00 -25.35
CA ILE A 63 5.65 4.10 -24.62
C ILE A 63 5.76 3.26 -23.33
N SER A 64 5.38 3.85 -22.19
CA SER A 64 5.24 3.12 -20.93
C SER A 64 3.79 2.87 -20.59
N ILE A 65 3.46 1.63 -20.29
CA ILE A 65 2.20 1.24 -19.63
C ILE A 65 2.56 0.88 -18.19
N VAL A 66 1.83 1.43 -17.22
CA VAL A 66 1.98 1.07 -15.80
C VAL A 66 0.68 0.43 -15.33
N GLU A 67 0.78 -0.77 -14.78
CA GLU A 67 -0.37 -1.52 -14.27
C GLU A 67 -0.24 -1.70 -12.77
N TRP A 68 -1.27 -1.33 -12.01
CA TRP A 68 -1.41 -1.71 -10.61
C TRP A 68 -2.32 -2.92 -10.51
N PHE A 69 -1.79 -4.03 -10.00
CA PHE A 69 -2.52 -5.29 -10.06
C PHE A 69 -2.43 -6.06 -8.75
N ASP A 70 -3.37 -7.00 -8.58
CA ASP A 70 -3.40 -7.95 -7.48
C ASP A 70 -3.61 -9.36 -8.05
N PHE A 71 -2.78 -10.32 -7.63
CA PHE A 71 -2.84 -11.71 -8.10
C PHE A 71 -4.17 -12.44 -7.81
N ASN A 72 -4.99 -11.95 -6.87
CA ASN A 72 -6.34 -12.46 -6.62
C ASN A 72 -7.46 -11.66 -7.30
N CYS A 73 -7.15 -10.57 -8.01
CA CYS A 73 -8.17 -9.78 -8.71
C CYS A 73 -8.64 -10.50 -9.98
N PRO A 74 -9.93 -10.85 -10.10
CA PRO A 74 -10.43 -11.53 -11.30
C PRO A 74 -10.26 -10.72 -12.59
N TYR A 75 -10.32 -9.39 -12.50
CA TYR A 75 -10.15 -8.51 -13.66
C TYR A 75 -8.70 -8.38 -14.08
N CYS A 76 -7.72 -8.33 -13.15
CA CYS A 76 -6.29 -8.39 -13.50
C CYS A 76 -5.98 -9.68 -14.27
N ARG A 77 -6.50 -10.83 -13.81
CA ARG A 77 -6.31 -12.12 -14.50
C ARG A 77 -6.93 -12.15 -15.89
N LYS A 78 -8.06 -11.47 -16.07
CA LYS A 78 -8.73 -11.34 -17.37
C LYS A 78 -7.97 -10.40 -18.30
N LEU A 79 -7.41 -9.31 -17.77
CA LEU A 79 -6.66 -8.31 -18.51
C LEU A 79 -5.31 -8.85 -18.99
N GLU A 80 -4.61 -9.63 -18.18
CA GLU A 80 -3.24 -10.09 -18.45
C GLU A 80 -3.02 -10.57 -19.89
N PRO A 81 -3.76 -11.55 -20.44
CA PRO A 81 -3.50 -12.01 -21.80
C PRO A 81 -3.67 -10.92 -22.87
N GLU A 82 -4.62 -9.99 -22.68
CA GLU A 82 -4.86 -8.87 -23.60
C GLU A 82 -3.71 -7.85 -23.51
N LEU A 83 -3.28 -7.51 -22.29
CA LEU A 83 -2.16 -6.60 -22.06
C LEU A 83 -0.85 -7.17 -22.60
N ARG A 84 -0.57 -8.46 -22.38
CA ARG A 84 0.61 -9.14 -22.91
C ARG A 84 0.59 -9.17 -24.44
N GLN A 85 -0.57 -9.37 -25.06
CA GLN A 85 -0.69 -9.29 -26.52
C GLN A 85 -0.36 -7.90 -27.05
N VAL A 86 -0.89 -6.83 -26.42
CA VAL A 86 -0.56 -5.44 -26.80
C VAL A 86 0.94 -5.17 -26.71
N VAL A 87 1.58 -5.58 -25.62
CA VAL A 87 3.03 -5.40 -25.43
C VAL A 87 3.83 -6.15 -26.50
N GLN A 88 3.41 -7.37 -26.84
CA GLN A 88 4.08 -8.20 -27.84
C GLN A 88 3.90 -7.65 -29.26
N ASP A 89 2.69 -7.24 -29.63
CA ASP A 89 2.37 -6.76 -30.99
C ASP A 89 3.05 -5.43 -31.30
N ASP A 90 3.12 -4.53 -30.33
CA ASP A 90 3.79 -3.23 -30.50
C ASP A 90 5.33 -3.39 -30.48
N GLY A 91 5.85 -4.21 -29.56
CA GLY A 91 7.28 -4.49 -29.42
C GLY A 91 8.13 -3.33 -28.88
N LYS A 92 7.54 -2.15 -28.66
CA LYS A 92 8.19 -0.97 -28.08
C LYS A 92 7.54 -0.51 -26.77
N VAL A 93 6.61 -1.28 -26.23
CA VAL A 93 6.03 -0.99 -24.92
C VAL A 93 6.98 -1.40 -23.79
N ARG A 94 7.23 -0.47 -22.87
CA ARG A 94 7.80 -0.71 -21.55
C ARG A 94 6.67 -0.92 -20.55
N LEU A 95 6.43 -2.16 -20.14
CA LEU A 95 5.39 -2.49 -19.16
C LEU A 95 5.96 -2.47 -17.75
N VAL A 96 5.54 -1.51 -16.92
CA VAL A 96 5.91 -1.43 -15.50
C VAL A 96 4.81 -2.09 -14.67
N LEU A 97 5.20 -3.08 -13.88
CA LEU A 97 4.28 -3.80 -13.00
C LEU A 97 4.37 -3.26 -11.57
N LYS A 98 3.23 -2.82 -11.04
CA LYS A 98 3.06 -2.29 -9.69
C LYS A 98 2.23 -3.28 -8.87
N ASP A 99 2.90 -4.22 -8.20
CA ASP A 99 2.23 -5.09 -7.23
C ASP A 99 1.49 -4.25 -6.19
N TRP A 100 0.16 -4.35 -6.16
CA TRP A 100 -0.73 -3.63 -5.25
C TRP A 100 -1.73 -4.59 -4.57
N PRO A 101 -1.27 -5.36 -3.57
CA PRO A 101 -2.03 -6.46 -2.96
C PRO A 101 -3.10 -5.99 -1.96
N ILE A 102 -4.21 -5.47 -2.48
CA ILE A 102 -5.32 -4.92 -1.68
C ILE A 102 -6.41 -5.95 -1.30
N LEU A 103 -6.36 -7.17 -1.84
CA LEU A 103 -7.40 -8.20 -1.64
C LEU A 103 -7.12 -9.17 -0.49
N GLY A 104 -6.19 -8.82 0.40
CA GLY A 104 -5.96 -9.47 1.68
C GLY A 104 -4.63 -10.22 1.80
N PRO A 105 -4.43 -10.96 2.90
CA PRO A 105 -3.11 -11.49 3.27
C PRO A 105 -2.47 -12.41 2.25
N VAL A 106 -3.28 -13.18 1.51
CA VAL A 106 -2.77 -14.08 0.47
C VAL A 106 -2.27 -13.29 -0.74
N SER A 107 -2.90 -12.18 -1.10
CA SER A 107 -2.40 -11.28 -2.15
C SER A 107 -1.06 -10.67 -1.77
N VAL A 108 -0.91 -10.27 -0.51
CA VAL A 108 0.36 -9.75 0.03
C VAL A 108 1.43 -10.83 -0.08
N LEU A 109 1.14 -12.06 0.35
CA LEU A 109 2.08 -13.17 0.23
C LEU A 109 2.46 -13.45 -1.24
N ALA A 110 1.48 -13.51 -2.15
CA ALA A 110 1.73 -13.75 -3.58
C ALA A 110 2.66 -12.70 -4.17
N SER A 111 2.41 -11.43 -3.89
CA SER A 111 3.23 -10.30 -4.35
C SER A 111 4.64 -10.36 -3.78
N ARG A 112 4.78 -10.63 -2.48
CA ARG A 112 6.09 -10.79 -1.84
C ARG A 112 6.89 -11.95 -2.43
N VAL A 113 6.24 -13.08 -2.69
CA VAL A 113 6.88 -14.25 -3.30
C VAL A 113 7.30 -13.95 -4.74
N ALA A 114 6.43 -13.33 -5.55
CA ALA A 114 6.77 -12.93 -6.92
C ALA A 114 7.97 -11.97 -6.94
N LEU A 115 7.94 -10.93 -6.10
CA LEU A 115 9.02 -9.96 -5.97
C LEU A 115 10.31 -10.59 -5.45
N ALA A 116 10.25 -11.62 -4.59
CA ALA A 116 11.44 -12.37 -4.20
C ALA A 116 12.07 -13.13 -5.39
N CYS A 117 11.26 -13.61 -6.35
CA CYS A 117 11.78 -14.26 -7.56
C CYS A 117 12.58 -13.29 -8.47
N LYS A 118 12.45 -11.97 -8.27
CA LYS A 118 13.25 -10.97 -9.01
C LYS A 118 14.74 -11.09 -8.74
N TYR A 119 15.14 -11.53 -7.54
CA TYR A 119 16.56 -11.73 -7.18
C TYR A 119 17.20 -12.93 -7.90
N GLN A 120 16.40 -13.70 -8.64
CA GLN A 120 16.84 -14.76 -9.55
C GLN A 120 16.69 -14.37 -11.02
N GLY A 121 16.21 -13.16 -11.33
CA GLY A 121 15.82 -12.76 -12.68
C GLY A 121 14.57 -13.48 -13.19
N LYS A 122 13.70 -13.98 -12.29
CA LYS A 122 12.56 -14.84 -12.62
C LYS A 122 11.20 -14.23 -12.22
N TYR A 123 11.13 -12.91 -12.08
CA TYR A 123 9.86 -12.24 -11.77
C TYR A 123 8.79 -12.51 -12.83
N ASP A 124 9.11 -12.38 -14.12
CA ASP A 124 8.20 -12.69 -15.26
C ASP A 124 7.55 -14.07 -15.11
N LYS A 125 8.34 -15.08 -14.78
CA LYS A 125 7.87 -16.46 -14.64
C LYS A 125 6.95 -16.62 -13.43
N ALA A 126 7.31 -16.00 -12.31
CA ALA A 126 6.49 -15.99 -11.11
C ALA A 126 5.16 -15.24 -11.35
N HIS A 127 5.22 -14.10 -12.04
CA HIS A 127 4.05 -13.32 -12.43
C HIS A 127 3.09 -14.16 -13.27
N ASP A 128 3.57 -14.69 -14.41
CA ASP A 128 2.77 -15.51 -15.32
C ASP A 128 2.12 -16.71 -14.60
N ALA A 129 2.87 -17.37 -13.71
CA ALA A 129 2.38 -18.52 -12.95
C ALA A 129 1.29 -18.17 -11.93
N LEU A 130 1.37 -16.99 -11.29
CA LEU A 130 0.43 -16.58 -10.24
C LEU A 130 -0.79 -15.85 -10.81
N ILE A 131 -0.62 -15.03 -11.85
CA ILE A 131 -1.72 -14.28 -12.47
C ILE A 131 -2.55 -15.19 -13.40
N GLY A 132 -1.93 -16.19 -14.02
CA GLY A 132 -2.57 -17.04 -15.04
C GLY A 132 -3.52 -18.10 -14.48
N VAL A 133 -3.66 -18.25 -13.16
CA VAL A 133 -4.53 -19.30 -12.58
C VAL A 133 -5.99 -18.87 -12.48
N SER A 134 -6.88 -19.78 -12.82
CA SER A 134 -8.33 -19.62 -12.59
C SER A 134 -8.74 -19.89 -11.14
N SER A 135 -7.93 -20.59 -10.37
CA SER A 135 -8.21 -20.93 -8.96
C SER A 135 -7.87 -19.78 -8.01
N LYS A 136 -8.54 -19.76 -6.84
CA LYS A 136 -8.13 -18.89 -5.73
C LYS A 136 -6.72 -19.25 -5.27
N LEU A 137 -5.89 -18.25 -4.96
CA LEU A 137 -4.59 -18.51 -4.35
C LEU A 137 -4.73 -18.86 -2.87
N THR A 138 -3.86 -19.75 -2.43
CA THR A 138 -3.58 -20.07 -1.03
C THR A 138 -2.08 -20.12 -0.87
N GLU A 139 -1.57 -20.02 0.35
CA GLU A 139 -0.12 -20.11 0.59
C GLU A 139 0.52 -21.39 0.00
N PRO A 140 -0.02 -22.61 0.21
CA PRO A 140 0.53 -23.79 -0.44
C PRO A 140 0.49 -23.70 -1.97
N ARG A 141 -0.60 -23.18 -2.54
CA ARG A 141 -0.78 -23.07 -3.99
C ARG A 141 0.20 -22.08 -4.62
N ILE A 142 0.54 -20.99 -3.92
CA ILE A 142 1.54 -20.02 -4.38
C ILE A 142 2.88 -20.74 -4.58
N TYR A 143 3.37 -21.47 -3.57
CA TYR A 143 4.66 -22.16 -3.69
C TYR A 143 4.63 -23.33 -4.69
N GLU A 144 3.49 -24.02 -4.83
CA GLU A 144 3.31 -25.04 -5.88
C GLU A 144 3.44 -24.44 -7.28
N LEU A 145 2.81 -23.29 -7.53
CA LEU A 145 2.88 -22.59 -8.82
C LEU A 145 4.29 -22.11 -9.11
N ILE A 146 4.97 -21.52 -8.12
CA ILE A 146 6.36 -21.08 -8.25
C ILE A 146 7.29 -22.25 -8.56
N ALA A 147 7.11 -23.40 -7.90
CA ALA A 147 7.88 -24.61 -8.20
C ALA A 147 7.70 -25.09 -9.66
N GLY A 148 6.51 -24.90 -10.23
CA GLY A 148 6.20 -25.23 -11.62
C GLY A 148 6.72 -24.22 -12.65
N ALA A 149 7.22 -23.06 -12.22
CA ALA A 149 7.55 -21.93 -13.08
C ALA A 149 9.05 -21.77 -13.39
N ASP A 150 9.85 -22.84 -13.25
CA ASP A 150 11.31 -22.79 -13.41
C ASP A 150 11.98 -21.76 -12.48
N VAL A 151 11.55 -21.79 -11.21
CA VAL A 151 12.06 -20.97 -10.10
C VAL A 151 12.58 -21.87 -8.99
N ASP A 152 13.74 -21.53 -8.42
CA ASP A 152 14.24 -22.18 -7.20
C ASP A 152 13.44 -21.65 -5.99
N VAL A 153 12.56 -22.51 -5.46
CA VAL A 153 11.67 -22.18 -4.35
C VAL A 153 12.45 -21.94 -3.05
N ASP A 154 13.51 -22.69 -2.79
CA ASP A 154 14.28 -22.54 -1.56
C ASP A 154 15.08 -21.25 -1.59
N ARG A 155 15.69 -20.93 -2.74
CA ARG A 155 16.28 -19.60 -2.96
C ARG A 155 15.23 -18.50 -2.88
N THR A 156 14.01 -18.70 -3.38
CA THR A 156 12.93 -17.70 -3.26
C THR A 156 12.60 -17.40 -1.81
N LYS A 157 12.53 -18.42 -0.95
CA LYS A 157 12.29 -18.23 0.50
C LYS A 157 13.45 -17.49 1.16
N GLN A 158 14.70 -17.79 0.77
CA GLN A 158 15.88 -17.09 1.27
C GLN A 158 15.88 -15.63 0.82
N ASP A 159 15.62 -15.36 -0.46
CA ASP A 159 15.56 -14.02 -1.04
C ASP A 159 14.41 -13.21 -0.41
N LEU A 160 13.26 -13.83 -0.16
CA LEU A 160 12.15 -13.20 0.56
C LEU A 160 12.56 -12.79 1.99
N ALA A 161 13.22 -13.67 2.73
CA ALA A 161 13.68 -13.38 4.09
C ALA A 161 14.76 -12.30 4.11
N ALA A 162 15.75 -12.39 3.21
CA ALA A 162 16.87 -11.46 3.12
C ALA A 162 16.43 -10.05 2.67
N ASN A 163 15.41 -9.95 1.83
CA ASN A 163 14.99 -8.70 1.20
C ASN A 163 13.61 -8.21 1.65
N ALA A 164 13.05 -8.77 2.71
CA ALA A 164 11.70 -8.46 3.19
C ALA A 164 11.43 -6.95 3.31
N LYS A 165 12.37 -6.19 3.91
CA LYS A 165 12.24 -4.74 4.08
C LYS A 165 12.18 -3.99 2.74
N ALA A 166 12.98 -4.39 1.75
CA ALA A 166 13.00 -3.76 0.44
C ALA A 166 11.72 -4.08 -0.35
N ILE A 167 11.26 -5.34 -0.29
CA ILE A 167 10.01 -5.79 -0.90
C ILE A 167 8.83 -5.03 -0.27
N ASP A 168 8.72 -5.02 1.05
CA ASP A 168 7.63 -4.36 1.77
C ASP A 168 7.64 -2.84 1.53
N GLY A 169 8.83 -2.23 1.45
CA GLY A 169 8.98 -0.82 1.10
C GLY A 169 8.54 -0.49 -0.34
N MET A 170 8.74 -1.39 -1.29
CA MET A 170 8.24 -1.22 -2.66
C MET A 170 6.71 -1.31 -2.72
N LEU A 171 6.12 -2.31 -2.05
CA LEU A 171 4.67 -2.47 -1.97
C LEU A 171 4.00 -1.24 -1.33
N ALA A 172 4.62 -0.69 -0.28
CA ALA A 172 4.16 0.55 0.34
C ALA A 172 4.17 1.73 -0.66
N ARG A 173 5.27 1.96 -1.38
CA ARG A 173 5.32 3.05 -2.39
C ARG A 173 4.31 2.86 -3.51
N ASN A 174 4.07 1.62 -3.95
CA ASN A 174 3.06 1.33 -4.95
C ASN A 174 1.66 1.67 -4.44
N ASN A 175 1.34 1.35 -3.18
CA ASN A 175 0.10 1.74 -2.52
C ASN A 175 -0.05 3.26 -2.43
N GLU A 176 0.96 3.97 -1.92
CA GLU A 176 0.95 5.42 -1.78
C GLU A 176 0.74 6.12 -3.13
N THR A 177 1.38 5.62 -4.19
CA THR A 177 1.22 6.17 -5.53
C THR A 177 -0.18 5.91 -6.09
N ALA A 178 -0.76 4.72 -5.85
CA ALA A 178 -2.13 4.41 -6.27
C ALA A 178 -3.16 5.28 -5.55
N GLU A 179 -3.03 5.43 -4.23
CA GLU A 179 -3.89 6.28 -3.40
C GLU A 179 -3.79 7.74 -3.79
N GLY A 180 -2.57 8.24 -4.03
CA GLY A 180 -2.34 9.61 -4.48
C GLY A 180 -2.92 9.91 -5.88
N LEU A 181 -3.04 8.89 -6.74
CA LEU A 181 -3.73 9.01 -8.03
C LEU A 181 -5.26 8.85 -7.92
N GLY A 182 -5.76 8.52 -6.72
CA GLY A 182 -7.19 8.32 -6.46
C GLY A 182 -7.73 6.97 -6.93
N PHE A 183 -6.87 5.98 -7.20
CA PHE A 183 -7.31 4.64 -7.59
C PHE A 183 -8.12 3.97 -6.47
N GLN A 184 -9.20 3.30 -6.84
CA GLN A 184 -10.14 2.65 -5.91
C GLN A 184 -10.08 1.12 -5.99
N GLY A 185 -9.19 0.57 -6.82
CA GLY A 185 -9.07 -0.86 -7.05
C GLY A 185 -8.16 -1.17 -8.23
N THR A 186 -8.07 -2.46 -8.55
CA THR A 186 -7.26 -3.02 -9.63
C THR A 186 -8.14 -3.63 -10.73
N PRO A 187 -7.63 -3.87 -11.96
CA PRO A 187 -6.34 -3.38 -12.48
C PRO A 187 -6.34 -1.86 -12.71
#